data_AF-A0A7X9Y8S2-F1
#
_entry.id   AF-A0A7X9Y8S2-F1
#
_cell.length_a   1.000
_cell.length_b   1.000
_cell.length_c   1.000
_cell.angle_alpha   90.00
_cell.angle_beta   90.00
_cell.angle_gamma   90.00
#
_symmetry.space_group_name_H-M   'P 1'
#
loop_
_entity.id
_entity.type
_entity.pdbx_description
1 polymer ?
#
loop_
_entity_poly.entity_id
_entity_poly.type
_entity_poly.pdbx_seq_one_letter_code
_entity_poly.pdbx_strand_id
1 'polypeptide(L)'
;MFSLTRYTTPCPEPVNAQILQMVVDNLTDISSVALPPSNLLYNLYQYAIGFEVHLYLEALDGSKGIAVELVVAMDEEKLLGFCLYLPVKDDPQACGIAFMAVQAGFRRQGVARRMMQDVLARYPHAELACAVEQVPAFEAMGFKLRGARGTQVLMNTRDYGTDGLMGVLDVAAIYSSLEVRQIHTYLLQKHGKRAMVDAEKQRDRHLDQLARKVQLFIAAR
;
A
#
# COMPACT_ATOMS: atom_id res chain seq x y z
N MET A 1 -18.32 16.65 -7.12
CA MET A 1 -18.69 16.06 -5.80
C MET A 1 -18.47 14.58 -5.97
N PHE A 2 -17.54 13.99 -5.23
CA PHE A 2 -17.13 12.62 -5.53
C PHE A 2 -18.09 11.58 -4.94
N SER A 3 -18.23 10.45 -5.63
CA SER A 3 -18.95 9.26 -5.19
C SER A 3 -17.98 8.18 -4.74
N LEU A 4 -18.46 7.23 -3.93
CA LEU A 4 -17.73 6.03 -3.58
C LEU A 4 -18.34 4.83 -4.30
N THR A 5 -17.50 4.01 -4.91
CA THR A 5 -17.90 2.74 -5.53
C THR A 5 -17.11 1.62 -4.90
N ARG A 6 -17.81 0.55 -4.49
CA ARG A 6 -17.18 -0.67 -3.98
C ARG A 6 -17.12 -1.72 -5.07
N TYR A 7 -16.00 -2.43 -5.13
CA TYR A 7 -15.78 -3.57 -6.00
C TYR A 7 -15.44 -4.78 -5.15
N THR A 8 -16.28 -5.82 -5.26
CA THR A 8 -16.04 -7.18 -4.73
C THR A 8 -15.90 -8.20 -5.88
N THR A 9 -15.75 -7.67 -7.09
CA THR A 9 -15.51 -8.37 -8.36
C THR A 9 -14.57 -7.48 -9.18
N PRO A 10 -13.91 -7.99 -10.23
CA PRO A 10 -13.01 -7.19 -11.06
C PRO A 10 -13.66 -5.88 -11.52
N CYS A 11 -12.96 -4.76 -11.27
CA CYS A 11 -13.42 -3.44 -11.65
C CYS A 11 -13.27 -3.20 -13.17
N PRO A 12 -14.02 -2.24 -13.76
CA PRO A 12 -13.86 -1.89 -15.17
C PRO A 12 -12.43 -1.48 -15.49
N GLU A 13 -11.95 -1.83 -16.69
CA GLU A 13 -10.57 -1.57 -17.08
C GLU A 13 -10.14 -0.08 -16.97
N PRO A 14 -10.97 0.92 -17.32
CA PRO A 14 -10.61 2.32 -17.12
C PRO A 14 -10.34 2.69 -15.65
N VAL A 15 -10.97 1.99 -14.69
CA VAL A 15 -10.73 2.20 -13.26
C VAL A 15 -9.44 1.51 -12.85
N ASN A 16 -9.22 0.26 -13.30
CA ASN A 16 -8.00 -0.49 -13.05
C ASN A 16 -6.76 0.27 -13.53
N ALA A 17 -6.76 0.72 -14.78
CA ALA A 17 -5.67 1.51 -15.35
C ALA A 17 -5.37 2.80 -14.54
N GLN A 18 -6.40 3.51 -14.08
CA GLN A 18 -6.22 4.70 -13.25
C GLN A 18 -5.67 4.37 -11.85
N ILE A 19 -6.04 3.24 -11.26
CA ILE A 19 -5.47 2.77 -9.98
C ILE A 19 -3.98 2.49 -10.16
N LEU A 20 -3.61 1.72 -11.19
CA LEU A 20 -2.22 1.39 -11.47
C LEU A 20 -1.37 2.63 -11.74
N GLN A 21 -1.90 3.60 -12.50
CA GLN A 21 -1.22 4.89 -12.70
C GLN A 21 -1.02 5.62 -11.37
N MET A 22 -2.04 5.69 -10.51
CA MET A 22 -1.93 6.32 -9.20
C MET A 22 -0.89 5.64 -8.31
N VAL A 23 -0.81 4.30 -8.34
CA VAL A 23 0.20 3.51 -7.61
C VAL A 23 1.60 3.88 -8.05
N VAL A 24 1.84 3.91 -9.36
CA VAL A 24 3.12 4.29 -9.98
C VAL A 24 3.53 5.72 -9.59
N ASP A 25 2.58 6.66 -9.60
CA ASP A 25 2.82 8.07 -9.26
C ASP A 25 3.07 8.30 -7.75
N ASN A 26 2.63 7.37 -6.89
CA ASN A 26 2.69 7.52 -5.43
C ASN A 26 3.54 6.45 -4.73
N LEU A 27 4.47 5.78 -5.45
CA LEU A 27 5.30 4.68 -4.92
C LEU A 27 5.87 4.98 -3.52
N THR A 28 6.50 6.14 -3.35
CA THR A 28 7.15 6.51 -2.09
C THR A 28 6.17 6.58 -0.91
N ASP A 29 4.92 6.99 -1.16
CA ASP A 29 3.90 7.19 -0.12
C ASP A 29 3.18 5.88 0.25
N ILE A 30 3.14 4.90 -0.66
CA ILE A 30 2.37 3.65 -0.51
C ILE A 30 3.24 2.43 -0.19
N SER A 31 4.53 2.45 -0.58
CA SER A 31 5.44 1.33 -0.39
C SER A 31 6.06 1.35 0.99
N SER A 32 6.19 0.17 1.61
CA SER A 32 6.98 0.01 2.85
C SER A 32 8.46 0.33 2.67
N VAL A 33 8.98 0.28 1.44
CA VAL A 33 10.37 0.61 1.12
C VAL A 33 10.57 2.12 0.96
N ALA A 34 9.50 2.85 0.60
CA ALA A 34 9.44 4.31 0.45
C ALA A 34 10.65 4.91 -0.31
N LEU A 35 11.17 4.21 -1.32
CA LEU A 35 12.36 4.64 -2.03
C LEU A 35 12.15 5.99 -2.72
N PRO A 36 13.12 6.92 -2.63
CA PRO A 36 13.05 8.18 -3.35
C PRO A 36 13.38 8.01 -4.84
N PRO A 37 12.82 8.85 -5.75
CA PRO A 37 13.10 8.82 -7.18
C PRO A 37 14.58 8.93 -7.58
N SER A 38 15.42 9.43 -6.68
CA SER A 38 16.87 9.55 -6.90
C SER A 38 17.64 8.23 -6.82
N ASN A 39 17.05 7.16 -6.26
CA ASN A 39 17.70 5.86 -6.17
C ASN A 39 17.57 5.11 -7.51
N LEU A 40 18.65 4.51 -8.01
CA LEU A 40 18.64 3.78 -9.30
C LEU A 40 17.68 2.57 -9.31
N LEU A 41 17.35 2.02 -8.15
CA LEU A 41 16.40 0.92 -8.01
C LEU A 41 14.93 1.39 -8.06
N TYR A 42 14.67 2.71 -8.07
CA TYR A 42 13.31 3.25 -7.99
C TYR A 42 12.37 2.63 -9.03
N ASN A 43 12.77 2.58 -10.30
CA ASN A 43 11.94 2.03 -11.38
C ASN A 43 11.66 0.53 -11.21
N LEU A 44 12.59 -0.23 -10.61
CA LEU A 44 12.38 -1.64 -10.30
C LEU A 44 11.29 -1.80 -9.25
N TYR A 45 11.35 -1.01 -8.18
CA TYR A 45 10.33 -1.03 -7.13
C TYR A 45 8.99 -0.43 -7.60
N GLN A 46 9.02 0.54 -8.51
CA GLN A 46 7.83 1.10 -9.14
C GLN A 46 7.08 0.04 -9.95
N TYR A 47 7.81 -0.79 -10.71
CA TYR A 47 7.23 -1.92 -11.40
C TYR A 47 6.70 -2.97 -10.41
N ALA A 48 7.51 -3.35 -9.41
CA ALA A 48 7.14 -4.38 -8.45
C ALA A 48 5.85 -4.04 -7.69
N ILE A 49 5.70 -2.80 -7.20
CA ILE A 49 4.48 -2.38 -6.50
C ILE A 49 3.26 -2.30 -7.43
N GLY A 50 3.47 -1.84 -8.68
CA GLY A 50 2.41 -1.79 -9.68
C GLY A 50 1.90 -3.20 -9.99
N PHE A 51 2.83 -4.15 -10.13
CA PHE A 51 2.48 -5.56 -10.36
C PHE A 51 1.82 -6.19 -9.14
N GLU A 52 2.28 -5.89 -7.91
CA GLU A 52 1.62 -6.36 -6.69
C GLU A 52 0.16 -5.90 -6.61
N VAL A 53 -0.10 -4.61 -6.82
CA VAL A 53 -1.47 -4.08 -6.83
C VAL A 53 -2.30 -4.70 -7.95
N HIS A 54 -1.72 -4.86 -9.15
CA HIS A 54 -2.39 -5.55 -10.25
C HIS A 54 -2.82 -6.97 -9.86
N LEU A 55 -1.94 -7.74 -9.21
CA LEU A 55 -2.26 -9.10 -8.76
C LEU A 55 -3.38 -9.12 -7.71
N TYR A 56 -3.47 -8.11 -6.84
CA TYR A 56 -4.59 -7.96 -5.90
C TYR A 56 -5.90 -7.60 -6.61
N LEU A 57 -5.85 -6.73 -7.62
CA LEU A 57 -7.02 -6.36 -8.42
C LEU A 57 -7.54 -7.57 -9.22
N GLU A 58 -6.65 -8.41 -9.74
CA GLU A 58 -7.04 -9.69 -10.35
C GLU A 58 -7.67 -10.65 -9.33
N ALA A 59 -7.24 -10.60 -8.08
CA ALA A 59 -7.78 -11.46 -7.02
C ALA A 59 -9.15 -11.01 -6.48
N LEU A 60 -9.74 -9.91 -6.99
CA LEU A 60 -11.08 -9.44 -6.60
C LEU A 60 -12.19 -10.46 -6.89
N ASP A 61 -11.98 -11.39 -7.83
CA ASP A 61 -12.91 -12.49 -8.11
C ASP A 61 -12.74 -13.69 -7.17
N GLY A 62 -11.78 -13.64 -6.23
CA GLY A 62 -11.43 -14.74 -5.33
C GLY A 62 -10.59 -15.85 -5.97
N SER A 63 -10.20 -15.73 -7.25
CA SER A 63 -9.46 -16.75 -8.00
C SER A 63 -8.11 -17.13 -7.38
N LYS A 64 -7.50 -16.22 -6.61
CA LYS A 64 -6.19 -16.41 -5.97
C LYS A 64 -6.26 -16.93 -4.54
N GLY A 65 -7.44 -17.37 -4.08
CA GLY A 65 -7.62 -17.97 -2.75
C GLY A 65 -7.51 -16.95 -1.60
N ILE A 66 -7.54 -15.66 -1.91
CA ILE A 66 -7.55 -14.55 -0.97
C ILE A 66 -8.80 -13.71 -1.18
N ALA A 67 -9.37 -13.19 -0.08
CA ALA A 67 -10.47 -12.23 -0.15
C ALA A 67 -9.88 -10.83 -0.31
N VAL A 68 -10.23 -10.15 -1.41
CA VAL A 68 -9.84 -8.77 -1.68
C VAL A 68 -11.10 -7.97 -1.94
N GLU A 69 -11.18 -6.80 -1.34
CA GLU A 69 -12.22 -5.83 -1.62
C GLU A 69 -11.57 -4.46 -1.91
N LEU A 70 -12.27 -3.65 -2.71
CA LEU A 70 -11.77 -2.35 -3.17
C LEU A 70 -12.87 -1.30 -3.00
N VAL A 71 -12.50 -0.14 -2.45
CA VAL A 71 -13.31 1.08 -2.52
C VAL A 71 -12.56 2.11 -3.36
N VAL A 72 -13.24 2.72 -4.31
CA VAL A 72 -12.71 3.85 -5.08
C VAL A 72 -13.53 5.10 -4.84
N ALA A 73 -12.86 6.24 -4.85
CA ALA A 73 -13.49 7.55 -4.89
C ALA A 73 -13.39 8.12 -6.31
N MET A 74 -14.52 8.44 -6.91
CA MET A 74 -14.63 8.90 -8.30
C MET A 74 -15.32 10.26 -8.37
N ASP A 75 -14.85 11.15 -9.21
CA ASP A 75 -15.57 12.35 -9.63
C ASP A 75 -15.78 12.22 -11.14
N GLU A 76 -17.03 11.92 -11.54
CA GLU A 76 -17.36 11.47 -12.89
C GLU A 76 -16.53 10.22 -13.28
N GLU A 77 -15.70 10.32 -14.33
CA GLU A 77 -14.84 9.23 -14.80
C GLU A 77 -13.42 9.27 -14.18
N LYS A 78 -13.14 10.27 -13.33
CA LYS A 78 -11.82 10.50 -12.75
C LYS A 78 -11.68 9.85 -11.38
N LEU A 79 -10.69 8.97 -11.24
CA LEU A 79 -10.31 8.37 -9.97
C LEU A 79 -9.60 9.38 -9.06
N LEU A 80 -10.21 9.71 -7.93
CA LEU A 80 -9.61 10.60 -6.93
C LEU A 80 -8.77 9.86 -5.89
N GLY A 81 -9.11 8.60 -5.61
CA GLY A 81 -8.40 7.77 -4.64
C GLY A 81 -8.94 6.35 -4.62
N PHE A 82 -8.20 5.45 -4.01
CA PHE A 82 -8.61 4.07 -3.80
C PHE A 82 -8.16 3.56 -2.42
N CYS A 83 -8.87 2.56 -1.93
CA CYS A 83 -8.56 1.81 -0.72
C CYS A 83 -8.78 0.31 -1.01
N LEU A 84 -7.68 -0.44 -1.06
CA LEU A 84 -7.63 -1.88 -1.24
C LEU A 84 -7.42 -2.53 0.12
N TYR A 85 -8.30 -3.46 0.48
CA TYR A 85 -8.31 -4.09 1.80
C TYR A 85 -8.64 -5.57 1.70
N LEU A 86 -8.19 -6.30 2.72
CA LEU A 86 -8.21 -7.74 2.80
C LEU A 86 -9.05 -8.13 4.01
N PRO A 87 -10.31 -8.55 3.82
CA PRO A 87 -11.10 -9.13 4.89
C PRO A 87 -10.35 -10.31 5.55
N VAL A 88 -10.40 -10.38 6.86
CA VAL A 88 -9.67 -11.40 7.62
C VAL A 88 -10.45 -12.71 7.60
N LYS A 89 -9.76 -13.81 7.30
CA LYS A 89 -10.37 -15.13 7.35
C LYS A 89 -10.70 -15.47 8.80
N ASP A 90 -11.92 -15.96 9.03
CA ASP A 90 -12.45 -16.34 10.33
C ASP A 90 -12.75 -15.19 11.30
N ASP A 91 -12.60 -13.93 10.86
CA ASP A 91 -13.04 -12.73 11.60
C ASP A 91 -13.86 -11.79 10.67
N PRO A 92 -15.20 -11.90 10.67
CA PRO A 92 -16.06 -11.16 9.74
C PRO A 92 -16.11 -9.66 10.03
N GLN A 93 -15.58 -9.20 11.18
CA GLN A 93 -15.54 -7.78 11.53
C GLN A 93 -14.17 -7.15 11.24
N ALA A 94 -13.16 -7.96 10.89
CA ALA A 94 -11.81 -7.50 10.70
C ALA A 94 -11.37 -7.42 9.24
N CYS A 95 -10.60 -6.40 8.91
CA CYS A 95 -9.88 -6.29 7.63
C CYS A 95 -8.49 -5.65 7.81
N GLY A 96 -7.59 -5.98 6.90
CA GLY A 96 -6.32 -5.28 6.74
C GLY A 96 -6.38 -4.29 5.58
N ILE A 97 -5.92 -3.07 5.78
CA ILE A 97 -5.74 -2.12 4.67
C ILE A 97 -4.38 -2.40 4.03
N ALA A 98 -4.41 -2.94 2.81
CA ALA A 98 -3.20 -3.27 2.07
C ALA A 98 -2.63 -2.03 1.36
N PHE A 99 -3.48 -1.28 0.65
CA PHE A 99 -3.07 -0.06 -0.04
C PHE A 99 -4.15 1.01 0.03
N MET A 100 -3.74 2.25 0.25
CA MET A 100 -4.63 3.40 0.13
C MET A 100 -3.85 4.59 -0.45
N ALA A 101 -4.43 5.23 -1.46
CA ALA A 101 -3.86 6.44 -2.04
C ALA A 101 -4.96 7.43 -2.43
N VAL A 102 -4.59 8.72 -2.43
CA VAL A 102 -5.41 9.83 -2.92
C VAL A 102 -4.55 10.69 -3.82
N GLN A 103 -5.09 11.07 -4.98
CA GLN A 103 -4.44 12.00 -5.90
C GLN A 103 -3.98 13.25 -5.17
N ALA A 104 -2.76 13.71 -5.44
CA ALA A 104 -2.12 14.83 -4.74
C ALA A 104 -3.01 16.08 -4.65
N GLY A 105 -3.68 16.45 -5.76
CA GLY A 105 -4.58 17.61 -5.82
C GLY A 105 -5.86 17.50 -4.97
N PHE A 106 -6.21 16.30 -4.51
CA PHE A 106 -7.42 16.00 -3.73
C PHE A 106 -7.11 15.58 -2.28
N ARG A 107 -5.83 15.61 -1.88
CA ARG A 107 -5.43 15.37 -0.49
C ARG A 107 -6.00 16.46 0.42
N ARG A 108 -6.29 16.09 1.68
CA ARG A 108 -6.90 16.97 2.70
C ARG A 108 -8.31 17.49 2.37
N GLN A 109 -8.96 16.96 1.33
CA GLN A 109 -10.36 17.27 0.98
C GLN A 109 -11.35 16.21 1.53
N GLY A 110 -10.90 15.35 2.44
CA GLY A 110 -11.76 14.33 3.06
C GLY A 110 -11.94 13.04 2.26
N VAL A 111 -11.34 12.89 1.07
CA VAL A 111 -11.43 11.68 0.23
C VAL A 111 -11.00 10.42 0.99
N ALA A 112 -9.78 10.39 1.54
CA ALA A 112 -9.28 9.27 2.33
C ALA A 112 -10.17 8.95 3.54
N ARG A 113 -10.64 9.99 4.24
CA ARG A 113 -11.56 9.82 5.39
C ARG A 113 -12.86 9.16 4.97
N ARG A 114 -13.43 9.57 3.83
CA ARG A 114 -14.70 9.02 3.32
C ARG A 114 -14.54 7.56 2.91
N MET A 115 -13.47 7.21 2.19
CA MET A 115 -13.16 5.82 1.85
C MET A 115 -12.95 4.96 3.11
N MET A 116 -12.20 5.47 4.09
CA MET A 116 -11.96 4.73 5.34
C MET A 116 -13.24 4.54 6.15
N GLN A 117 -14.10 5.56 6.26
CA GLN A 117 -15.41 5.43 6.91
C GLN A 117 -16.28 4.37 6.25
N ASP A 118 -16.22 4.29 4.92
CA ASP A 118 -16.96 3.33 4.13
C ASP A 118 -16.47 1.88 4.36
N VAL A 119 -15.16 1.68 4.54
CA VAL A 119 -14.58 0.40 4.96
C VAL A 119 -14.99 0.07 6.41
N LEU A 120 -14.82 1.02 7.33
CA LEU A 120 -15.08 0.82 8.77
C LEU A 120 -16.56 0.58 9.09
N ALA A 121 -17.48 1.06 8.25
CA ALA A 121 -18.89 0.75 8.37
C ALA A 121 -19.20 -0.75 8.18
N ARG A 122 -18.34 -1.46 7.43
CA ARG A 122 -18.44 -2.90 7.17
C ARG A 122 -17.53 -3.71 8.06
N TYR A 123 -16.30 -3.23 8.28
CA TYR A 123 -15.28 -3.86 9.11
C TYR A 123 -14.87 -2.93 10.25
N PRO A 124 -15.56 -2.98 11.39
CA PRO A 124 -15.25 -2.11 12.52
C PRO A 124 -13.84 -2.30 13.09
N HIS A 125 -13.20 -3.44 12.82
CA HIS A 125 -11.81 -3.72 13.16
C HIS A 125 -10.95 -3.59 11.89
N ALA A 126 -10.15 -2.53 11.79
CA ALA A 126 -9.23 -2.37 10.67
C ALA A 126 -7.79 -2.28 11.16
N GLU A 127 -6.89 -2.98 10.48
CA GLU A 127 -5.46 -2.96 10.74
C GLU A 127 -4.71 -2.39 9.54
N LEU A 128 -3.69 -1.58 9.79
CA LEU A 128 -2.85 -1.04 8.72
C LEU A 128 -1.43 -0.78 9.21
N ALA A 129 -0.50 -0.78 8.27
CA ALA A 129 0.87 -0.31 8.48
C ALA A 129 1.09 0.95 7.66
N CYS A 130 1.56 2.03 8.28
CA CYS A 130 1.78 3.32 7.60
C CYS A 130 3.11 3.97 7.98
N ALA A 131 3.52 4.96 7.18
CA ALA A 131 4.67 5.80 7.52
C ALA A 131 4.36 6.68 8.74
N VAL A 132 5.38 7.07 9.50
CA VAL A 132 5.26 7.90 10.71
C VAL A 132 4.48 9.20 10.44
N GLU A 133 4.69 9.79 9.27
CA GLU A 133 4.05 11.02 8.80
C GLU A 133 2.53 10.88 8.63
N GLN A 134 2.03 9.67 8.39
CA GLN A 134 0.62 9.40 8.17
C GLN A 134 -0.13 9.08 9.47
N VAL A 135 0.60 8.81 10.57
CA VAL A 135 0.00 8.46 11.87
C VAL A 135 -1.05 9.48 12.33
N PRO A 136 -0.79 10.81 12.33
CA PRO A 136 -1.79 11.78 12.78
C PRO A 136 -3.08 11.75 11.93
N ALA A 137 -2.97 11.45 10.64
CA ALA A 137 -4.13 11.35 9.76
C ALA A 137 -5.00 10.13 10.11
N PHE A 138 -4.39 8.99 10.44
CA PHE A 138 -5.10 7.79 10.87
C PHE A 138 -5.62 7.87 12.31
N GLU A 139 -4.88 8.52 13.23
CA GLU A 139 -5.37 8.82 14.58
C GLU A 139 -6.67 9.64 14.51
N ALA A 140 -6.74 10.64 13.63
CA ALA A 140 -7.95 11.43 13.38
C ALA A 140 -9.11 10.64 12.75
N MET A 141 -8.87 9.40 12.29
CA MET A 141 -9.88 8.47 11.80
C MET A 141 -10.24 7.38 12.82
N GLY A 142 -9.68 7.43 14.03
CA GLY A 142 -9.98 6.50 15.13
C GLY A 142 -9.00 5.33 15.26
N PHE A 143 -7.90 5.32 14.49
CA PHE A 143 -6.85 4.32 14.66
C PHE A 143 -5.96 4.66 15.86
N LYS A 144 -5.46 3.63 16.52
CA LYS A 144 -4.52 3.71 17.64
C LYS A 144 -3.21 3.04 17.27
N LEU A 145 -2.12 3.58 17.80
CA LEU A 145 -0.80 2.99 17.71
C LEU A 145 -0.79 1.60 18.39
N ARG A 146 -0.22 0.60 17.71
CA ARG A 146 -0.04 -0.76 18.26
C ARG A 146 1.41 -1.19 18.36
N GLY A 147 2.26 -0.73 17.45
CA GLY A 147 3.68 -1.09 17.47
C GLY A 147 4.38 -0.77 16.16
N ALA A 148 5.53 -1.42 15.97
CA ALA A 148 6.35 -1.29 14.77
C ALA A 148 6.26 -2.55 13.91
N ARG A 149 6.26 -2.38 12.59
CA ARG A 149 6.52 -3.45 11.63
C ARG A 149 7.55 -2.97 10.62
N GLY A 150 8.82 -3.28 10.88
CA GLY A 150 9.94 -2.84 10.04
C GLY A 150 10.02 -1.31 9.96
N THR A 151 9.82 -0.79 8.76
CA THR A 151 9.84 0.65 8.43
C THR A 151 8.51 1.36 8.65
N GLN A 152 7.48 0.66 9.11
CA GLN A 152 6.12 1.18 9.26
C GLN A 152 5.60 1.08 10.69
N VAL A 153 4.66 1.96 11.01
CA VAL A 153 3.89 1.97 12.25
C VAL A 153 2.64 1.12 12.07
N LEU A 154 2.45 0.14 12.95
CA LEU A 154 1.23 -0.67 12.99
C LEU A 154 0.14 0.08 13.75
N MET A 155 -1.03 0.23 13.14
CA MET A 155 -2.18 0.91 13.70
C MET A 155 -3.45 0.05 13.59
N ASN A 156 -4.36 0.20 14.56
CA ASN A 156 -5.61 -0.56 14.63
C ASN A 156 -6.76 0.29 15.21
N THR A 157 -8.00 0.08 14.76
CA THR A 157 -9.19 0.73 15.35
C THR A 157 -9.64 0.14 16.69
N ARG A 158 -9.23 -1.09 16.99
CA ARG A 158 -9.44 -1.82 18.25
C ARG A 158 -8.17 -1.84 19.11
N ASP A 159 -8.36 -2.17 20.38
CA ASP A 159 -7.30 -2.35 21.38
C ASP A 159 -6.72 -3.78 21.42
N TYR A 160 -7.18 -4.66 20.54
CA TYR A 160 -6.67 -6.00 20.29
C TYR A 160 -6.41 -6.20 18.79
N GLY A 161 -5.47 -7.08 18.46
CA GLY A 161 -5.26 -7.55 17.07
C GLY A 161 -6.24 -8.67 16.74
N THR A 162 -6.53 -8.88 15.47
CA THR A 162 -7.32 -10.05 15.05
C THR A 162 -6.47 -11.32 15.18
N ASP A 163 -7.08 -12.41 15.68
CA ASP A 163 -6.45 -13.73 15.70
C ASP A 163 -6.62 -14.48 14.36
N GLY A 164 -7.33 -13.88 13.41
CA GLY A 164 -7.64 -14.47 12.12
C GLY A 164 -6.47 -14.40 11.12
N LEU A 165 -6.57 -15.20 10.05
CA LEU A 165 -5.54 -15.27 9.01
C LEU A 165 -5.84 -14.25 7.91
N MET A 166 -4.89 -13.35 7.65
CA MET A 166 -4.95 -12.45 6.51
C MET A 166 -4.16 -13.04 5.34
N GLY A 167 -4.86 -13.36 4.25
CA GLY A 167 -4.23 -13.83 3.02
C GLY A 167 -3.51 -12.68 2.32
N VAL A 168 -2.19 -12.60 2.45
CA VAL A 168 -1.33 -11.63 1.74
C VAL A 168 -0.70 -12.35 0.55
N LEU A 169 -0.60 -11.67 -0.59
CA LEU A 169 0.11 -12.22 -1.76
C LEU A 169 1.58 -12.50 -1.44
N ASP A 170 2.15 -13.53 -2.05
CA ASP A 170 3.58 -13.77 -2.00
C ASP A 170 4.33 -12.76 -2.88
N VAL A 171 4.74 -11.66 -2.26
CA VAL A 171 5.52 -10.60 -2.91
C VAL A 171 6.92 -11.08 -3.31
N ALA A 172 7.46 -12.14 -2.69
CA ALA A 172 8.79 -12.64 -3.07
C ALA A 172 8.79 -13.22 -4.49
N ALA A 173 7.68 -13.84 -4.90
CA ALA A 173 7.49 -14.34 -6.25
C ALA A 173 7.57 -13.21 -7.31
N ILE A 174 7.08 -12.01 -6.99
CA ILE A 174 7.14 -10.82 -7.86
C ILE A 174 8.60 -10.47 -8.18
N TYR A 175 9.46 -10.38 -7.16
CA TYR A 175 10.88 -10.05 -7.37
C TYR A 175 11.65 -11.14 -8.14
N SER A 176 11.10 -12.35 -8.17
CA SER A 176 11.65 -13.46 -8.95
C SER A 176 11.13 -13.51 -10.39
N SER A 177 10.20 -12.65 -10.79
CA SER A 177 9.61 -12.65 -12.14
C SER A 177 10.64 -12.35 -13.24
N LEU A 178 10.31 -12.74 -14.47
CA LEU A 178 11.19 -12.49 -15.62
C LEU A 178 11.37 -10.99 -15.85
N GLU A 179 10.28 -10.23 -15.73
CA GLU A 179 10.20 -8.79 -15.96
C GLU A 179 11.08 -8.03 -14.96
N VAL A 180 11.01 -8.36 -13.67
CA VAL A 180 11.86 -7.75 -12.65
C VAL A 180 13.34 -8.06 -12.91
N ARG A 181 13.67 -9.29 -13.29
CA ARG A 181 15.05 -9.66 -13.66
C ARG A 181 15.53 -8.92 -14.91
N GLN A 182 14.67 -8.69 -15.89
CA GLN A 182 14.99 -7.93 -17.10
C GLN A 182 15.24 -6.44 -16.77
N ILE A 183 14.40 -5.83 -15.94
CA ILE A 183 14.60 -4.45 -15.47
C ILE A 183 15.92 -4.34 -14.71
N HIS A 184 16.20 -5.28 -13.79
CA HIS A 184 17.46 -5.31 -13.07
C HIS A 184 18.67 -5.45 -14.00
N THR A 185 18.59 -6.34 -14.99
CA THR A 185 19.64 -6.53 -16.00
C THR A 185 19.86 -5.27 -16.83
N TYR A 186 18.79 -4.61 -17.24
CA TYR A 186 18.86 -3.33 -17.97
C TYR A 186 19.53 -2.24 -17.13
N LEU A 187 19.13 -2.09 -15.86
CA LEU A 187 19.76 -1.12 -14.95
C LEU A 187 21.24 -1.42 -14.74
N LEU A 188 21.61 -2.70 -14.60
CA LEU A 188 22.98 -3.14 -14.47
C LEU A 188 23.81 -2.83 -15.73
N GLN A 189 23.28 -3.06 -16.92
CA GLN A 189 23.94 -2.73 -18.18
C GLN A 189 24.11 -1.22 -18.36
N LYS A 190 23.09 -0.44 -17.99
CA LYS A 190 23.08 1.03 -18.16
C LYS A 190 23.98 1.77 -17.18
N HIS A 191 24.00 1.37 -15.91
CA HIS A 191 24.68 2.09 -14.83
C HIS A 191 25.96 1.40 -14.34
N GLY A 192 26.15 0.12 -14.67
CA GLY A 192 27.30 -0.67 -14.25
C GLY A 192 27.17 -1.21 -12.82
N LYS A 193 27.93 -2.26 -12.53
CA LYS A 193 27.87 -3.02 -11.26
C LYS A 193 28.10 -2.14 -10.02
N ARG A 194 29.06 -1.22 -10.08
CA ARG A 194 29.42 -0.38 -8.93
C ARG A 194 28.27 0.54 -8.53
N ALA A 195 27.65 1.23 -9.50
CA ALA A 195 26.53 2.12 -9.24
C ALA A 195 25.30 1.36 -8.70
N MET A 196 25.04 0.15 -9.19
CA MET A 196 23.97 -0.71 -8.67
C MET A 196 24.21 -1.11 -7.21
N VAL A 197 25.43 -1.56 -6.88
CA VAL A 197 25.79 -1.88 -5.47
C VAL A 197 25.68 -0.64 -4.57
N ASP A 198 26.05 0.53 -5.06
CA ASP A 198 25.91 1.77 -4.30
C ASP A 198 24.42 2.14 -4.10
N ALA A 199 23.55 1.89 -5.09
CA ALA A 199 22.11 2.08 -4.98
C ALA A 199 21.45 1.12 -3.98
N GLU A 200 21.88 -0.14 -3.95
CA GLU A 200 21.46 -1.13 -2.93
C GLU A 200 21.86 -0.67 -1.53
N LYS A 201 23.11 -0.22 -1.34
CA LYS A 201 23.57 0.33 -0.05
C LYS A 201 22.77 1.58 0.36
N GLN A 202 22.43 2.44 -0.59
CA GLN A 202 21.59 3.61 -0.33
C GLN A 202 20.19 3.20 0.14
N ARG A 203 19.59 2.19 -0.50
CA ARG A 203 18.30 1.61 -0.07
C ARG A 203 18.42 1.06 1.35
N ASP A 204 19.42 0.24 1.63
CA ASP A 204 19.53 -0.41 2.95
C ASP A 204 19.67 0.62 4.08
N ARG A 205 20.52 1.65 3.88
CA ARG A 205 20.63 2.77 4.83
C ARG A 205 19.30 3.53 4.99
N HIS A 206 18.56 3.70 3.90
CA HIS A 206 17.26 4.37 3.95
C HIS A 206 16.25 3.56 4.77
N LEU A 207 16.20 2.23 4.60
CA LEU A 207 15.35 1.34 5.38
C LEU A 207 15.74 1.36 6.87
N ASP A 208 17.03 1.32 7.19
CA ASP A 208 17.51 1.43 8.57
C ASP A 208 17.09 2.75 9.22
N GLN A 209 17.15 3.86 8.46
CA GLN A 209 16.71 5.17 8.93
C GLN A 209 15.20 5.20 9.20
N LEU A 210 14.38 4.63 8.31
CA LEU A 210 12.93 4.54 8.49
C LEU A 210 12.57 3.66 9.69
N ALA A 211 13.20 2.48 9.82
CA ALA A 211 12.98 1.59 10.95
C ALA A 211 13.35 2.28 12.27
N ARG A 212 14.51 2.95 12.33
CA ARG A 212 14.91 3.74 13.50
C ARG A 212 13.91 4.87 13.80
N LYS A 213 13.42 5.55 12.77
CA LYS A 213 12.42 6.62 12.91
C LYS A 213 11.13 6.10 13.54
N VAL A 214 10.65 4.93 13.11
CA VAL A 214 9.48 4.26 13.69
C VAL A 214 9.71 3.92 15.16
N GLN A 215 10.86 3.32 15.49
CA GLN A 215 11.19 2.96 16.88
C GLN A 215 11.23 4.19 17.80
N LEU A 216 11.89 5.26 17.35
CA LEU A 216 11.95 6.53 18.09
C LEU A 216 10.56 7.17 18.26
N PHE A 217 9.72 7.09 17.22
CA PHE A 217 8.36 7.62 17.28
C PHE A 217 7.50 6.87 18.30
N ILE A 218 7.57 5.54 18.33
CA ILE A 218 6.81 4.71 19.28
C ILE A 218 7.31 4.93 20.71
N ALA A 219 8.63 4.98 20.93
CA ALA A 219 9.20 5.19 22.26
C ALA A 219 8.86 6.56 22.86
N ALA A 220 8.49 7.54 22.03
CA ALA A 220 8.09 8.88 22.47
C ALA A 220 6.58 9.03 22.74
N ARG A 221 5.78 7.99 22.50
CA ARG A 221 4.31 7.98 22.67
C ARG A 221 3.91 7.21 23.92
#